data_AF-A0AAJ2B6K9-F1
#
_entry.id   AF-A0AAJ2B6K9-F1
#
_cell.length_a   1.000
_cell.length_b   1.000
_cell.length_c   1.000
_cell.angle_alpha   90.00
_cell.angle_beta   90.00
_cell.angle_gamma   90.00
#
_symmetry.space_group_name_H-M   'P 1'
#
loop_
_entity.id
_entity.type
_entity.pdbx_description
1 polymer ?
#
loop_
_entity_poly.entity_id
_entity_poly.type
_entity_poly.pdbx_seq_one_letter_code
_entity_poly.pdbx_strand_id
1 'polypeptide(L)'
;MLKTTGIKAMAKALRQALYDRKIELSHSECLELLAKQFGVKDWNALSAAVGQDAGDKPLIFSVVGDEITLHRTTQRLHVNDTDLSGSRFNDANLSGTWFNQINFSGAKFNDSNMAGWHVNDVNLSGSQFQHINLSGVAFSNCRIQGAMFNGAPLEDMIEAYNKSRIA
;
A
#
# COMPACT_ATOMS: atom_id res chain seq x y z
N MET A 1 15.57 -8.59 6.18
CA MET A 1 16.33 -9.83 5.89
C MET A 1 15.43 -10.78 5.10
N LEU A 2 15.68 -10.97 3.80
CA LEU A 2 15.03 -12.07 3.08
C LEU A 2 15.94 -13.28 3.23
N LYS A 3 15.65 -14.13 4.23
CA LYS A 3 16.22 -15.50 4.23
C LYS A 3 15.58 -16.25 3.05
N THR A 4 16.20 -17.34 2.60
CA THR A 4 15.57 -18.27 1.66
C THR A 4 14.16 -18.70 2.13
N THR A 5 13.93 -18.72 3.45
CA THR A 5 12.62 -18.91 4.09
C THR A 5 11.59 -17.86 3.69
N GLY A 6 11.98 -16.58 3.56
CA GLY A 6 11.10 -15.49 3.14
C GLY A 6 10.72 -15.57 1.67
N ILE A 7 11.65 -15.92 0.77
CA ILE A 7 11.33 -16.06 -0.66
C ILE A 7 10.42 -17.27 -0.90
N LYS A 8 10.62 -18.36 -0.15
CA LYS A 8 9.69 -19.51 -0.18
C LYS A 8 8.29 -19.13 0.32
N ALA A 9 8.19 -18.27 1.34
CA ALA A 9 6.91 -17.73 1.80
C ALA A 9 6.25 -16.86 0.73
N MET A 10 7.00 -16.00 0.04
CA MET A 10 6.51 -15.20 -1.10
C MET A 10 6.03 -16.09 -2.24
N ALA A 11 6.75 -17.15 -2.58
CA ALA A 11 6.32 -18.12 -3.60
C ALA A 11 5.02 -18.81 -3.21
N LYS A 12 4.82 -19.10 -1.92
CA LYS A 12 3.56 -19.67 -1.40
C LYS A 12 2.40 -18.67 -1.49
N ALA A 13 2.62 -17.42 -1.10
CA ALA A 13 1.62 -16.37 -1.19
C ALA A 13 1.24 -16.06 -2.64
N LEU A 14 2.23 -15.94 -3.52
CA LEU A 14 2.03 -15.75 -4.97
C LEU A 14 1.20 -16.88 -5.57
N ARG A 15 1.53 -18.13 -5.23
CA ARG A 15 0.77 -19.29 -5.69
C ARG A 15 -0.68 -19.24 -5.24
N GLN A 16 -0.94 -18.89 -3.97
CA GLN A 16 -2.30 -18.79 -3.45
C GLN A 16 -3.10 -17.69 -4.16
N ALA A 17 -2.52 -16.50 -4.33
CA ALA A 17 -3.17 -15.38 -5.01
C ALA A 17 -3.49 -15.67 -6.48
N LEU A 18 -2.65 -16.46 -7.16
CA LEU A 18 -2.89 -16.89 -8.54
C LEU A 18 -3.95 -18.00 -8.62
N TYR A 19 -3.95 -18.92 -7.67
CA TYR A 19 -4.98 -19.95 -7.55
C TYR A 19 -6.39 -19.34 -7.42
N ASP A 20 -6.54 -18.31 -6.59
CA ASP A 20 -7.81 -17.60 -6.40
C ASP A 20 -8.31 -16.93 -7.70
N ARG A 21 -7.37 -16.63 -8.62
CA ARG A 21 -7.64 -16.10 -9.97
C ARG A 21 -7.79 -17.18 -11.05
N LYS A 22 -7.90 -18.46 -10.65
CA LYS A 22 -7.94 -19.64 -11.53
C LYS A 22 -6.70 -19.79 -12.42
N ILE A 23 -5.55 -19.32 -11.95
CA ILE A 23 -4.25 -19.49 -12.59
C ILE A 23 -3.47 -20.51 -11.76
N GLU A 24 -3.32 -21.72 -12.30
CA GLU A 24 -2.57 -22.77 -11.63
C GLU A 24 -1.09 -22.68 -12.00
N LEU A 25 -0.25 -22.35 -11.02
CA LEU A 25 1.20 -22.46 -11.11
C LEU A 25 1.72 -23.42 -10.05
N SER A 26 2.73 -24.20 -10.42
CA SER A 26 3.50 -25.01 -9.49
C SER A 26 4.33 -24.12 -8.56
N HIS A 27 4.72 -24.66 -7.41
CA HIS A 27 5.56 -23.95 -6.45
C HIS A 27 6.91 -23.53 -7.07
N SER A 28 7.47 -24.37 -7.94
CA SER A 28 8.72 -24.10 -8.65
C SER A 28 8.58 -22.94 -9.65
N GLU A 29 7.47 -22.88 -10.39
CA GLU A 29 7.22 -21.76 -11.32
C GLU A 29 7.07 -20.43 -10.58
N CYS A 30 6.46 -20.43 -9.40
CA CYS A 30 6.43 -19.23 -8.56
C CYS A 30 7.82 -18.80 -8.11
N LEU A 31 8.73 -19.73 -7.78
CA LEU A 31 10.12 -19.40 -7.44
C LEU A 31 10.89 -18.83 -8.63
N GLU A 32 10.65 -19.37 -9.84
CA GLU A 32 11.25 -18.86 -11.08
C GLU A 32 10.74 -17.46 -11.46
N LEU A 33 9.45 -17.19 -11.27
CA LEU A 33 8.88 -15.85 -11.46
C LEU A 33 9.49 -14.85 -10.47
N LEU A 34 9.69 -15.26 -9.23
CA LEU A 34 10.36 -14.42 -8.24
C LEU A 34 11.83 -14.19 -8.61
N ALA A 35 12.56 -15.20 -9.07
CA ALA A 35 13.93 -15.02 -9.57
C ALA A 35 14.01 -13.96 -10.68
N LYS A 36 13.11 -14.04 -11.66
CA LYS A 36 13.00 -13.04 -12.73
C LYS A 36 12.66 -11.64 -12.20
N GLN A 37 11.77 -11.55 -11.21
CA GLN A 37 11.42 -10.27 -10.55
C GLN A 37 12.63 -9.63 -9.86
N PHE A 38 13.53 -10.43 -9.31
CA PHE A 38 14.80 -9.96 -8.70
C PHE A 38 15.93 -9.76 -9.73
N GLY A 39 15.64 -9.90 -11.03
CA GLY A 39 16.61 -9.69 -12.11
C GLY A 39 17.68 -10.78 -12.19
N VAL A 40 17.44 -11.94 -11.59
CA VAL A 40 18.36 -13.08 -11.63
C VAL A 40 17.79 -14.22 -12.48
N LYS A 41 18.69 -15.03 -13.02
CA LYS A 41 18.38 -16.02 -14.07
C LYS A 41 17.35 -17.07 -13.64
N ASP A 42 17.49 -17.58 -12.43
CA ASP A 42 16.71 -18.70 -11.90
C ASP A 42 16.74 -18.73 -10.37
N TRP A 43 15.93 -19.62 -9.78
CA TRP A 43 15.86 -19.80 -8.33
C TRP A 43 17.21 -20.22 -7.71
N ASN A 44 18.05 -20.94 -8.45
CA ASN A 44 19.36 -21.37 -7.95
C ASN A 44 20.30 -20.17 -7.79
N ALA A 45 20.33 -19.27 -8.77
CA ALA A 45 21.05 -18.01 -8.70
C ALA A 45 20.52 -17.12 -7.58
N LEU A 46 19.19 -17.04 -7.43
CA LEU A 46 18.57 -16.25 -6.35
C LEU A 46 18.93 -16.81 -4.97
N SER A 47 18.76 -18.12 -4.77
CA SER A 47 19.01 -18.77 -3.48
C SER A 47 20.48 -18.79 -3.09
N ALA A 48 21.39 -18.83 -4.08
CA ALA A 48 22.83 -18.67 -3.86
C ALA A 48 23.21 -17.23 -3.49
N ALA A 49 22.64 -16.23 -4.17
CA ALA A 49 22.85 -14.82 -3.86
C ALA A 49 22.29 -14.41 -2.48
N VAL A 50 21.26 -15.13 -2.02
CA VAL A 50 20.65 -14.93 -0.70
C VAL A 50 21.40 -15.72 0.40
N GLY A 51 22.20 -16.71 0.00
CA GLY A 51 23.02 -17.55 0.89
C GLY A 51 24.42 -17.01 1.19
N GLN A 52 24.88 -15.96 0.49
CA GLN A 52 26.15 -15.30 0.76
C GLN A 52 25.92 -13.81 0.96
N ASP A 53 26.10 -13.33 2.20
CA ASP A 53 26.30 -11.94 2.63
C ASP A 53 26.04 -10.86 1.56
N ALA A 54 24.78 -10.71 1.17
CA ALA A 54 24.31 -9.53 0.47
C ALA A 54 24.17 -8.43 1.52
N GLY A 55 25.28 -7.72 1.75
CA GLY A 55 25.37 -6.60 2.68
C GLY A 55 24.13 -5.70 2.63
N ASP A 56 23.55 -5.53 3.81
CA ASP A 56 22.46 -4.63 4.23
C ASP A 56 21.76 -3.82 3.13
N LYS A 57 21.20 -4.49 2.12
CA LYS A 57 20.29 -3.85 1.17
C LYS A 57 18.88 -3.95 1.73
N PRO A 58 18.21 -2.81 2.00
CA PRO A 58 16.86 -2.81 2.50
C PRO A 58 15.93 -3.53 1.55
N LEU A 59 15.10 -4.42 2.07
CA LEU A 59 13.95 -4.91 1.30
C LEU A 59 13.04 -3.73 1.01
N ILE A 60 12.53 -3.63 -0.20
CA ILE A 60 11.55 -2.60 -0.58
C ILE A 60 10.11 -2.98 -0.18
N PHE A 61 9.86 -4.25 0.15
CA PHE A 61 8.63 -4.71 0.78
C PHE A 61 8.84 -6.00 1.61
N SER A 62 7.93 -6.29 2.53
CA SER A 62 7.85 -7.53 3.30
C SER A 62 6.41 -8.01 3.44
N VAL A 63 6.21 -9.32 3.56
CA VAL A 63 4.92 -9.93 3.86
C VAL A 63 5.04 -10.71 5.17
N VAL A 64 4.22 -10.38 6.16
CA VAL A 64 4.18 -11.05 7.48
C VAL A 64 2.72 -11.35 7.82
N GLY A 65 2.35 -12.64 7.79
CA GLY A 65 0.94 -13.02 7.88
C GLY A 65 0.16 -12.45 6.70
N ASP A 66 -0.93 -11.74 7.00
CA ASP A 66 -1.80 -11.08 6.01
C ASP A 66 -1.37 -9.62 5.74
N GLU A 67 -0.30 -9.15 6.36
CA GLU A 67 0.19 -7.77 6.22
C GLU A 67 1.28 -7.69 5.13
N ILE A 68 1.07 -6.76 4.19
CA ILE A 68 2.08 -6.34 3.21
C ILE A 68 2.63 -4.98 3.65
N THR A 69 3.91 -4.92 4.00
CA THR A 69 4.60 -3.68 4.37
C THR A 69 5.51 -3.24 3.24
N LEU A 70 5.37 -2.00 2.77
CA LEU A 70 6.32 -1.37 1.84
C LEU A 70 7.36 -0.59 2.64
N HIS A 71 8.64 -0.74 2.30
CA HIS A 71 9.75 -0.11 3.00
C HIS A 71 10.47 0.87 2.07
N ARG A 72 10.62 2.12 2.50
CA ARG A 72 11.43 3.14 1.80
C ARG A 72 11.09 3.26 0.31
N THR A 73 9.83 3.03 -0.07
CA THR A 73 9.37 3.19 -1.45
C THR A 73 9.19 4.66 -1.77
N THR A 74 9.89 5.14 -2.79
CA THR A 74 9.67 6.47 -3.37
C THR A 74 8.76 6.40 -4.60
N GLN A 75 8.41 5.19 -5.05
CA GLN A 75 7.57 4.94 -6.21
C GLN A 75 6.10 5.18 -5.87
N ARG A 76 5.33 5.63 -6.87
CA ARG A 76 3.88 5.79 -6.73
C ARG A 76 3.22 4.44 -6.48
N LEU A 77 2.34 4.40 -5.48
CA LEU A 77 1.49 3.26 -5.21
C LEU A 77 0.29 3.30 -6.15
N HIS A 78 0.13 2.27 -6.98
CA HIS A 78 -1.06 2.06 -7.80
C HIS A 78 -1.89 0.94 -7.18
N VAL A 79 -3.14 1.22 -6.80
CA VAL A 79 -4.09 0.22 -6.30
C VAL A 79 -5.44 0.47 -6.96
N ASN A 80 -6.09 -0.61 -7.40
CA ASN A 80 -7.40 -0.57 -8.02
C ASN A 80 -8.21 -1.73 -7.46
N ASP A 81 -9.49 -1.51 -7.17
CA ASP A 81 -10.44 -2.55 -6.75
C ASP A 81 -9.92 -3.40 -5.56
N THR A 82 -9.33 -2.74 -4.56
CA THR A 82 -8.64 -3.40 -3.43
C THR A 82 -9.21 -2.91 -2.10
N ASP A 83 -9.29 -3.83 -1.12
CA ASP A 83 -9.57 -3.47 0.28
C ASP A 83 -8.26 -3.14 1.01
N LEU A 84 -8.15 -1.90 1.49
CA LEU A 84 -7.06 -1.37 2.29
C LEU A 84 -7.55 -0.91 3.66
N SER A 85 -8.67 -1.46 4.14
CA SER A 85 -9.20 -1.18 5.46
C SER A 85 -8.18 -1.53 6.55
N GLY A 86 -8.10 -0.69 7.58
CA GLY A 86 -7.14 -0.83 8.68
C GLY A 86 -5.66 -0.70 8.30
N SER A 87 -5.32 -0.45 7.03
CA SER A 87 -3.94 -0.33 6.56
C SER A 87 -3.23 0.87 7.19
N ARG A 88 -1.90 0.78 7.30
CA ARG A 88 -1.05 1.86 7.82
C ARG A 88 -0.13 2.40 6.73
N PHE A 89 -0.14 3.71 6.57
CA PHE A 89 0.73 4.47 5.67
C PHE A 89 1.51 5.47 6.52
N ASN A 90 2.72 5.08 6.91
CA ASN A 90 3.64 5.94 7.66
C ASN A 90 4.76 6.38 6.73
N ASP A 91 5.08 7.68 6.71
CA ASP A 91 6.14 8.25 5.87
C ASP A 91 5.99 7.91 4.37
N ALA A 92 4.75 7.79 3.90
CA ALA A 92 4.45 7.33 2.55
C ALA A 92 4.39 8.51 1.57
N ASN A 93 5.04 8.37 0.42
CA ASN A 93 4.80 9.25 -0.72
C ASN A 93 3.63 8.69 -1.55
N LEU A 94 2.46 9.27 -1.35
CA LEU A 94 1.23 8.98 -2.08
C LEU A 94 0.90 10.13 -3.06
N SER A 95 1.83 11.04 -3.35
CA SER A 95 1.54 12.18 -4.22
C SER A 95 1.14 11.75 -5.64
N GLY A 96 0.10 12.37 -6.18
CA GLY A 96 -0.42 12.14 -7.54
C GLY A 96 -0.99 10.74 -7.79
N THR A 97 -1.25 9.94 -6.75
CA THR A 97 -1.87 8.62 -6.93
C THR A 97 -3.37 8.74 -7.14
N TRP A 98 -3.92 7.78 -7.88
CA TRP A 98 -5.34 7.68 -8.18
C TRP A 98 -5.95 6.51 -7.41
N PHE A 99 -7.00 6.79 -6.64
CA PHE A 99 -7.82 5.78 -5.99
C PHE A 99 -9.25 5.90 -6.50
N ASN A 100 -9.75 4.80 -7.04
CA ASN A 100 -11.13 4.67 -7.47
C ASN A 100 -11.73 3.43 -6.83
N GLN A 101 -12.87 3.56 -6.16
CA GLN A 101 -13.60 2.42 -5.57
C GLN A 101 -12.79 1.62 -4.55
N ILE A 102 -12.00 2.31 -3.71
CA ILE A 102 -11.14 1.70 -2.69
C ILE A 102 -11.79 1.79 -1.31
N ASN A 103 -11.60 0.73 -0.51
CA ASN A 103 -11.95 0.75 0.90
C ASN A 103 -10.71 1.12 1.75
N PHE A 104 -10.74 2.28 2.40
CA PHE A 104 -9.76 2.76 3.37
C PHE A 104 -10.37 2.91 4.77
N SER A 105 -11.48 2.23 5.06
CA SER A 105 -12.12 2.34 6.38
C SER A 105 -11.14 1.96 7.51
N GLY A 106 -11.06 2.82 8.53
CA GLY A 106 -10.13 2.63 9.65
C GLY A 106 -8.64 2.73 9.30
N ALA A 107 -8.27 3.09 8.07
CA ALA A 107 -6.86 3.23 7.67
C ALA A 107 -6.19 4.41 8.40
N LYS A 108 -4.87 4.29 8.63
CA LYS A 108 -4.07 5.31 9.30
C LYS A 108 -3.00 5.86 8.37
N PHE A 109 -2.97 7.17 8.21
CA PHE A 109 -2.00 7.91 7.42
C PHE A 109 -1.24 8.86 8.35
N ASN A 110 0.05 8.62 8.55
CA ASN A 110 0.92 9.44 9.39
C ASN A 110 2.10 9.94 8.57
N ASP A 111 2.44 11.22 8.72
CA ASP A 111 3.64 11.84 8.15
C ASP A 111 3.77 11.60 6.62
N SER A 112 2.64 11.53 5.92
CA SER A 112 2.56 11.10 4.52
C SER A 112 2.25 12.24 3.56
N ASN A 113 2.87 12.21 2.38
CA ASN A 113 2.60 13.19 1.31
C ASN A 113 1.49 12.68 0.41
N MET A 114 0.34 13.38 0.38
CA MET A 114 -0.83 13.02 -0.41
C MET A 114 -1.16 14.12 -1.44
N ALA A 115 -0.20 14.99 -1.75
CA ALA A 115 -0.42 16.10 -2.66
C ALA A 115 -0.89 15.62 -4.04
N GLY A 116 -1.95 16.24 -4.57
CA GLY A 116 -2.54 15.88 -5.86
C GLY A 116 -3.22 14.50 -5.88
N TRP A 117 -3.64 13.96 -4.74
CA TRP A 117 -4.52 12.78 -4.69
C TRP A 117 -5.80 12.96 -5.50
N HIS A 118 -6.08 11.97 -6.34
CA HIS A 118 -7.36 11.81 -7.01
C HIS A 118 -8.15 10.68 -6.34
N VAL A 119 -9.16 11.05 -5.56
CA VAL A 119 -9.92 10.10 -4.74
C VAL A 119 -11.39 10.13 -5.17
N ASN A 120 -11.84 9.07 -5.83
CA ASN A 120 -13.21 8.93 -6.33
C ASN A 120 -13.88 7.65 -5.80
N ASP A 121 -15.11 7.76 -5.29
CA ASP A 121 -15.90 6.64 -4.79
C ASP A 121 -15.16 5.82 -3.69
N VAL A 122 -14.44 6.50 -2.80
CA VAL A 122 -13.62 5.86 -1.76
C VAL A 122 -14.28 5.88 -0.39
N ASN A 123 -14.13 4.79 0.36
CA ASN A 123 -14.56 4.72 1.76
C ASN A 123 -13.41 5.10 2.71
N LEU A 124 -13.46 6.29 3.31
CA LEU A 124 -12.53 6.78 4.34
C LEU A 124 -13.16 6.76 5.75
N SER A 125 -14.25 6.04 5.96
CA SER A 125 -14.95 6.05 7.26
C SER A 125 -14.02 5.58 8.38
N GLY A 126 -13.93 6.36 9.46
CA GLY A 126 -13.06 6.09 10.60
C GLY A 126 -11.56 6.18 10.31
N SER A 127 -11.14 6.66 9.14
CA SER A 127 -9.71 6.82 8.84
C SER A 127 -9.08 7.93 9.69
N GLN A 128 -7.78 7.81 9.94
CA GLN A 128 -7.02 8.77 10.72
C GLN A 128 -5.91 9.37 9.86
N PHE A 129 -5.88 10.69 9.78
CA PHE A 129 -4.87 11.46 9.06
C PHE A 129 -4.09 12.33 10.05
N GLN A 130 -2.79 12.13 10.15
CA GLN A 130 -1.91 12.91 11.03
C GLN A 130 -0.70 13.42 10.24
N HIS A 131 -0.44 14.72 10.33
CA HIS A 131 0.70 15.38 9.66
C HIS A 131 0.80 15.08 8.17
N ILE A 132 -0.34 15.10 7.47
CA ILE A 132 -0.38 14.81 6.04
C ILE A 132 -0.39 16.08 5.18
N ASN A 133 0.10 15.97 3.95
CA ASN A 133 -0.04 17.00 2.93
C ASN A 133 -1.21 16.71 1.98
N LEU A 134 -2.30 17.47 2.05
CA LEU A 134 -3.48 17.39 1.17
C LEU A 134 -3.53 18.49 0.10
N SER A 135 -2.40 19.11 -0.24
CA SER A 135 -2.38 20.17 -1.25
C SER A 135 -2.87 19.67 -2.61
N GLY A 136 -3.87 20.33 -3.19
CA GLY A 136 -4.42 19.99 -4.50
C GLY A 136 -5.22 18.68 -4.54
N VAL A 137 -5.65 18.16 -3.39
CA VAL A 137 -6.49 16.95 -3.33
C VAL A 137 -7.94 17.29 -3.65
N ALA A 138 -8.57 16.41 -4.43
CA ALA A 138 -10.01 16.45 -4.68
C ALA A 138 -10.65 15.13 -4.19
N PHE A 139 -11.64 15.26 -3.30
CA PHE A 139 -12.47 14.17 -2.84
C PHE A 139 -13.82 14.22 -3.57
N SER A 140 -14.14 13.17 -4.31
CA SER A 140 -15.44 13.01 -4.98
C SER A 140 -16.11 11.73 -4.50
N ASN A 141 -17.40 11.80 -4.16
CA ASN A 141 -18.22 10.66 -3.73
C ASN A 141 -17.60 9.82 -2.59
N CYS A 142 -16.84 10.46 -1.70
CA CYS A 142 -16.16 9.77 -0.61
C CYS A 142 -17.05 9.64 0.64
N ARG A 143 -16.97 8.50 1.32
CA ARG A 143 -17.54 8.33 2.67
C ARG A 143 -16.49 8.73 3.69
N ILE A 144 -16.78 9.68 4.56
CA ILE A 144 -15.82 10.25 5.52
C ILE A 144 -16.31 10.15 6.96
N GLN A 145 -17.33 9.34 7.23
CA GLN A 145 -17.97 9.25 8.53
C GLN A 145 -16.96 8.89 9.63
N GLY A 146 -16.79 9.76 10.62
CA GLY A 146 -15.84 9.55 11.71
C GLY A 146 -14.37 9.61 11.29
N ALA A 147 -14.06 10.09 10.08
CA ALA A 147 -12.70 10.35 9.67
C ALA A 147 -12.11 11.52 10.47
N MET A 148 -10.86 11.39 10.89
CA MET A 148 -10.18 12.37 11.73
C MET A 148 -8.97 12.95 11.03
N PHE A 149 -8.83 14.28 11.05
CA PHE A 149 -7.66 15.01 10.58
C PHE A 149 -6.99 15.74 11.75
N ASN A 150 -5.75 15.39 12.08
CA ASN A 150 -5.01 15.88 13.24
C ASN A 150 -5.85 15.86 14.54
N GLY A 151 -6.68 14.83 14.72
CA GLY A 151 -7.54 14.69 15.90
C GLY A 151 -8.87 15.45 15.85
N ALA A 152 -9.14 16.22 14.79
CA ALA A 152 -10.44 16.87 14.58
C ALA A 152 -11.31 16.07 13.60
N PRO A 153 -12.65 16.02 13.78
CA PRO A 153 -13.54 15.41 12.79
C PRO A 153 -13.45 16.12 11.45
N LEU A 154 -13.25 15.35 10.37
CA LEU A 154 -13.12 15.91 9.02
C LEU A 154 -14.42 16.57 8.54
N GLU A 155 -15.57 16.05 9.00
CA GLU A 155 -16.90 16.60 8.69
C GLU A 155 -17.02 18.06 9.18
N ASP A 156 -16.60 18.33 10.41
CA ASP A 156 -16.62 19.67 11.01
C ASP A 156 -15.72 20.64 10.22
N MET A 157 -14.55 20.18 9.78
CA MET A 157 -13.62 20.98 8.99
C MET A 157 -14.19 21.36 7.63
N ILE A 158 -14.86 20.42 6.94
CA ILE A 158 -15.50 20.66 5.65
C ILE A 158 -16.68 21.63 5.80
N GLU A 159 -17.47 21.48 6.86
CA GLU A 159 -18.56 22.40 7.16
C GLU A 159 -18.03 23.82 7.41
N ALA A 160 -16.98 23.96 8.22
CA ALA A 160 -16.33 25.25 8.47
C ALA A 160 -15.77 25.88 7.18
N TYR A 161 -15.12 25.08 6.33
CA TYR A 161 -14.61 25.54 5.03
C TYR A 161 -15.73 26.04 4.10
N ASN A 162 -16.83 25.28 3.98
CA ASN A 162 -17.96 25.66 3.16
C ASN A 162 -18.61 26.97 3.64
N LYS A 163 -18.75 27.15 4.96
CA LYS A 163 -19.24 28.41 5.55
C LYS A 163 -18.33 29.58 5.20
N SER A 164 -17.01 29.40 5.25
CA SER A 164 -16.03 30.45 4.94
C SER A 164 -16.00 30.89 3.47
N ARG A 165 -16.55 30.09 2.54
CA ARG A 165 -16.62 30.41 1.11
C ARG A 165 -17.85 31.20 0.69
N ILE A 166 -18.88 31.23 1.54
CA ILE A 166 -20.17 31.84 1.25
C ILE A 166 -20.30 33.21 1.97
N ALA A 167 -19.42 33.49 2.94
CA ALA A 167 -19.25 34.78 3.61
C ALA A 167 -18.26 35.68 2.86
#